data_AF-A0A5R2MRL2-F1
#
_entry.id   AF-A0A5R2MRL2-F1
#
_cell.length_a   1.000
_cell.length_b   1.000
_cell.length_c   1.000
_cell.angle_alpha   90.00
_cell.angle_beta   90.00
_cell.angle_gamma   90.00
#
_symmetry.space_group_name_H-M   'P 1'
#
loop_
_entity.id
_entity.type
_entity.pdbx_description
1 polymer ?
#
loop_
_entity_poly.entity_id
_entity_poly.type
_entity_poly.pdbx_seq_one_letter_code
_entity_poly.pdbx_strand_id
1 'polypeptide(L)' 'DDAIVDMLRESGVDIARRTVAKYREGMNIPSSVQRRREKRALASVGR' A
#
# COMPACT_ATOMS: atom_id res chain seq x y z
N ASP A 1 -0.80 -2.30 3.22
CA ASP A 1 0.16 -3.41 3.39
C ASP A 1 -0.48 -4.52 4.19
N ASP A 2 -1.09 -4.22 5.34
CA ASP A 2 -1.81 -5.22 6.15
C ASP A 2 -2.80 -6.06 5.34
N ALA A 3 -3.68 -5.42 4.56
CA ALA A 3 -4.62 -6.15 3.70
C ALA A 3 -3.95 -7.12 2.71
N ILE A 4 -2.74 -6.83 2.23
CA ILE A 4 -2.00 -7.74 1.34
C ILE A 4 -1.41 -8.90 2.15
N VAL A 5 -0.93 -8.64 3.37
CA VAL A 5 -0.48 -9.70 4.27
C VAL A 5 -1.62 -10.67 4.56
N ASP A 6 -2.82 -10.16 4.82
CA ASP A 6 -3.99 -10.99 5.10
C ASP A 6 -4.36 -11.86 3.89
N MET A 7 -4.45 -11.27 2.70
CA MET A 7 -4.68 -12.02 1.44
C MET A 7 -3.60 -13.08 1.18
N LEU A 8 -2.32 -12.77 1.47
CA LEU A 8 -1.22 -13.71 1.29
C LEU A 8 -1.31 -14.86 2.30
N ARG A 9 -1.67 -14.58 3.55
CA ARG A 9 -1.89 -15.60 4.58
C ARG A 9 -3.05 -16.53 4.24
N GLU A 10 -4.14 -15.98 3.70
CA GLU A 10 -5.26 -16.78 3.19
C GLU A 10 -4.84 -17.72 2.05
N SER A 11 -3.86 -17.31 1.23
CA SER A 11 -3.25 -18.17 0.21
C SER A 11 -2.17 -19.13 0.73
N GLY A 12 -1.94 -19.18 2.05
CA GLY A 12 -0.94 -20.05 2.69
C GLY A 12 0.49 -19.49 2.71
N VAL A 13 0.68 -18.21 2.36
CA VAL A 13 1.98 -17.55 2.36
C VAL A 13 2.13 -16.71 3.64
N ASP A 14 2.96 -17.17 4.57
CA ASP A 14 3.32 -16.37 5.75
C ASP A 14 4.45 -15.39 5.42
N ILE A 15 4.16 -14.10 5.57
CA ILE A 15 5.07 -13.01 5.24
C ILE A 15 4.92 -11.86 6.22
N ALA A 16 6.05 -11.27 6.60
CA ALA A 16 6.03 -10.08 7.46
C ALA A 16 5.59 -8.83 6.67
N ARG A 17 4.84 -7.94 7.34
CA ARG A 17 4.39 -6.65 6.77
C ARG A 17 5.52 -5.82 6.18
N ARG A 18 6.69 -5.78 6.83
CA ARG A 18 7.88 -5.03 6.37
C ARG A 18 8.38 -5.53 5.02
N THR A 19 8.29 -6.84 4.78
CA THR A 19 8.65 -7.45 3.50
C THR A 19 7.67 -6.99 2.42
N VAL A 20 6.36 -7.06 2.68
CA VAL A 20 5.35 -6.57 1.72
C VAL A 20 5.57 -5.10 1.36
N ALA A 21 5.89 -4.25 2.34
CA ALA A 21 6.20 -2.83 2.09
C ALA A 21 7.41 -2.66 1.14
N LYS A 22 8.51 -3.38 1.40
CA LYS A 22 9.71 -3.34 0.55
C LYS A 22 9.43 -3.78 -0.89
N TYR A 23 8.64 -4.83 -1.08
CA TYR A 23 8.29 -5.33 -2.41
C TYR A 23 7.38 -4.34 -3.15
N ARG A 24 6.41 -3.71 -2.45
CA ARG A 24 5.57 -2.67 -3.06
C ARG A 24 6.37 -1.46 -3.51
N GLU A 25 7.33 -1.00 -2.71
CA GLU A 25 8.23 0.09 -3.07
C GLU A 25 9.06 -0.28 -4.31
N GLY A 26 9.62 -1.50 -4.37
CA GLY A 26 10.36 -1.98 -5.54
C GLY A 26 9.52 -2.11 -6.81
N MET A 27 8.20 -2.33 -6.68
CA MET A 27 7.26 -2.36 -7.80
C MET A 27 6.65 -0.98 -8.12
N ASN A 28 7.11 0.10 -7.48
CA ASN A 28 6.56 1.45 -7.63
C ASN A 28 5.04 1.54 -7.35
N ILE A 29 4.51 0.70 -6.45
CA ILE A 29 3.08 0.70 -6.10
C ILE A 29 2.84 1.56 -4.85
N PRO A 30 2.22 2.76 -4.99
CA PRO A 30 2.07 3.69 -3.88
C PRO A 30 1.16 3.16 -2.78
N SER A 31 1.52 3.42 -1.51
CA SER A 31 0.76 2.97 -0.35
C SER A 31 -0.65 3.57 -0.30
N SER A 32 -1.57 2.92 0.41
CA SER A 32 -2.94 3.42 0.60
C SER A 32 -2.95 4.81 1.25
N VAL A 33 -2.01 5.08 2.16
CA VAL A 33 -1.84 6.38 2.83
C VAL A 33 -1.43 7.45 1.82
N GLN A 34 -0.45 7.12 0.99
CA GLN A 34 0.09 8.02 -0.03
C GLN A 34 -0.97 8.39 -1.05
N ARG A 35 -1.72 7.41 -1.57
CA ARG A 35 -2.87 7.65 -2.46
C ARG A 35 -3.93 8.55 -1.83
N ARG A 36 -4.24 8.37 -0.54
CA ARG A 36 -5.20 9.26 0.16
C ARG A 36 -4.67 10.67 0.30
N ARG A 37 -3.37 10.85 0.56
CA ARG A 37 -2.73 12.17 0.64
C ARG A 37 -2.74 12.87 -0.72
N GLU A 38 -2.35 12.18 -1.79
CA GLU A 38 -2.38 12.70 -3.16
C GLU A 38 -3.81 13.10 -3.56
N LYS A 39 -4.80 12.26 -3.28
CA LYS A 39 -6.21 12.58 -3.54
C LYS A 39 -6.68 13.84 -2.82
N ARG A 40 -6.27 14.03 -1.55
CA ARG A 40 -6.58 15.25 -0.79
C ARG A 40 -5.87 16.48 -1.36
N ALA A 41 -4.60 16.34 -1.75
CA ALA A 41 -3.82 17.40 -2.36
C ALA A 41 -4.41 17.85 -3.72
N LEU A 42 -4.80 16.90 -4.56
CA LEU A 42 -5.51 17.16 -5.82
C LEU A 42 -6.83 17.91 -5.58
N ALA A 43 -7.61 17.49 -4.59
CA ALA A 43 -8.87 18.15 -4.23
C ALA A 43 -8.69 19.58 -3.69
N SER A 44 -7.54 19.89 -3.08
CA SER A 44 -7.23 21.25 -2.59
C SER A 44 -6.68 22.18 -3.67
N VAL A 45 -6.07 21.65 -4.74
CA VAL A 45 -5.52 22.46 -5.85
C VAL A 45 -6.64 22.96 -6.78
N GLY A 46 -7.77 22.26 -6.84
CA GLY A 46 -8.94 22.67 -7.63
C GLY A 46 -9.86 23.71 -6.98
N ARG A 47 -9.45 24.31 -5.84
CA ARG A 47 -10.21 25.32 -5.10
C ARG A 47 -9.42 26.63 -5.07
#